data_AF-A0A3M1BW35-F1
#
_entry.id   AF-A0A3M1BW35-F1
#
_cell.length_a   1.000
_cell.length_b   1.000
_cell.length_c   1.000
_cell.angle_alpha   90.00
_cell.angle_beta   90.00
_cell.angle_gamma   90.00
#
_symmetry.space_group_name_H-M   'P 1'
#
loop_
_entity.id
_entity.type
_entity.pdbx_description
1 polymer ?
#
loop_
_entity_poly.entity_id
_entity_poly.type
_entity_poly.pdbx_seq_one_letter_code
_entity_poly.pdbx_strand_id
1 'polypeptide(L)' 'MKRLDVRNLEPPQPMVKVAQALGELEEGEVLEVLGSRPFTHLLPRLEELGYTYELKETEEGYLL' A
#
# COMPACT_ATOMS: atom_id res chain seq x y z
N MET A 1 4.27 -8.38 -10.27
CA MET A 1 4.42 -8.02 -8.83
C MET A 1 5.25 -6.76 -8.76
N LYS A 2 4.68 -5.67 -8.23
CA LYS A 2 5.35 -4.38 -8.03
C LYS A 2 5.61 -4.18 -6.53
N ARG A 3 6.69 -3.46 -6.19
CA ARG A 3 7.08 -3.17 -4.81
C ARG A 3 7.25 -1.67 -4.61
N LEU A 4 6.79 -1.16 -3.47
CA LEU A 4 6.87 0.26 -3.12
C LEU A 4 7.29 0.44 -1.66
N ASP A 5 8.40 1.14 -1.43
CA ASP A 5 8.81 1.55 -0.07
C ASP A 5 8.40 3.00 0.16
N VAL A 6 7.54 3.22 1.16
CA VAL A 6 7.04 4.54 1.57
C VAL A 6 7.44 4.92 3.00
N ARG A 7 8.37 4.17 3.63
CA ARG A 7 8.77 4.38 5.03
C ARG A 7 9.33 5.79 5.29
N ASN A 8 10.03 6.34 4.32
CA ASN A 8 10.72 7.63 4.38
C ASN A 8 9.88 8.81 3.86
N LEU A 9 8.58 8.60 3.61
CA LEU A 9 7.70 9.61 3.05
C LEU A 9 6.81 10.23 4.14
N GLU A 10 6.75 11.56 4.16
CA GLU A 10 5.86 12.29 5.08
C GLU A 10 4.41 12.31 4.56
N PRO A 11 3.39 12.29 5.45
CA PRO A 11 2.01 12.45 5.04
C PRO A 11 1.79 13.74 4.22
N PRO A 12 1.01 13.70 3.12
CA PRO A 12 0.20 12.60 2.60
C PRO A 12 0.91 11.72 1.55
N GLN A 13 2.21 11.88 1.33
CA GLN A 13 2.95 11.27 0.22
C GLN A 13 2.86 9.74 0.14
N PRO A 14 2.91 8.96 1.26
CA PRO A 14 2.71 7.52 1.21
C PRO A 14 1.41 7.12 0.49
N MET A 15 0.29 7.76 0.87
CA MET A 15 -1.02 7.45 0.32
C MET A 15 -1.09 7.80 -1.17
N VAL A 16 -0.54 8.94 -1.57
CA VAL A 16 -0.53 9.38 -2.97
C VAL A 16 0.25 8.37 -3.83
N LYS A 17 1.43 7.94 -3.37
CA LYS A 17 2.25 6.98 -4.10
C LYS A 17 1.59 5.62 -4.24
N VAL A 18 0.95 5.12 -3.17
CA VAL A 18 0.25 3.84 -3.23
C VAL A 18 -0.95 3.92 -4.18
N ALA A 19 -1.75 4.99 -4.12
CA ALA A 19 -2.89 5.17 -5.01
C ALA A 19 -2.48 5.27 -6.50
N GLN A 20 -1.36 5.95 -6.80
CA GLN A 20 -0.80 6.00 -8.14
C GLN A 20 -0.37 4.59 -8.61
N ALA A 21 0.35 3.84 -7.78
CA ALA A 21 0.80 2.50 -8.12
C ALA A 21 -0.37 1.53 -8.35
N LEU A 22 -1.43 1.61 -7.55
CA LEU A 22 -2.66 0.84 -7.73
C LEU A 22 -3.34 1.16 -9.07
N GLY A 23 -3.38 2.43 -9.48
CA GLY A 23 -3.95 2.84 -10.77
C GLY A 23 -3.16 2.37 -11.99
N GLU A 24 -1.92 1.93 -11.79
CA GLU A 24 -1.05 1.35 -12.82
C GLU A 24 -0.99 -0.19 -12.76
N LEU A 25 -1.75 -0.85 -11.89
CA LEU A 25 -1.82 -2.30 -11.84
C LEU A 25 -2.71 -2.84 -12.96
N GLU A 26 -2.24 -3.89 -13.61
CA GLU A 26 -3.06 -4.69 -14.53
C GLU A 26 -3.78 -5.82 -13.78
N GLU A 27 -4.80 -6.43 -14.40
CA GLU A 27 -5.57 -7.52 -13.79
C GLU A 27 -4.66 -8.71 -13.46
N GLY A 28 -4.73 -9.17 -12.20
CA GLY A 28 -3.87 -10.25 -11.69
C GLY A 28 -2.49 -9.80 -11.20
N GLU A 29 -2.15 -8.51 -11.32
CA GLU A 29 -0.96 -7.97 -10.67
C GLU A 29 -1.16 -7.73 -9.17
N VAL A 30 -0.06 -7.83 -8.43
CA VAL A 30 0.00 -7.58 -6.98
C VAL A 30 0.98 -6.43 -6.72
N LEU A 31 0.57 -5.50 -5.85
CA LEU A 31 1.41 -4.45 -5.30
C LEU A 31 1.73 -4.77 -3.84
N GLU A 32 3.01 -4.79 -3.50
CA GLU A 32 3.51 -4.91 -2.14
C GLU A 32 4.05 -3.56 -1.67
N VAL A 33 3.61 -3.10 -0.51
CA VAL A 33 3.95 -1.77 0.03
C VAL A 33 4.53 -1.90 1.43
N LEU A 34 5.74 -1.36 1.63
CA LEU A 34 6.37 -1.27 2.94
C LEU A 34 6.23 0.14 3.51
N GLY A 35 5.53 0.27 4.63
CA GLY A 35 5.26 1.52 5.32
C GLY A 35 5.84 1.57 6.74
N SER A 36 6.16 2.78 7.20
CA SER A 36 6.66 3.00 8.57
C SER A 36 5.54 3.04 9.62
N ARG A 37 4.28 3.09 9.19
CA ARG A 37 3.07 3.15 10.02
C ARG A 37 1.95 2.34 9.36
N PRO A 38 0.94 1.87 10.12
CA PRO A 38 -0.16 1.10 9.55
C PRO A 38 -0.99 1.93 8.55
N PHE A 39 -1.46 1.28 7.47
CA PHE A 39 -2.20 1.90 6.36
C PHE A 39 -3.68 2.18 6.68
N THR A 40 -4.02 2.60 7.90
CA THR A 40 -5.41 2.63 8.44
C THR A 40 -6.42 3.37 7.56
N HIS A 41 -6.01 4.43 6.86
CA HIS A 41 -6.90 5.20 5.98
C HIS A 41 -7.01 4.62 4.56
N LEU A 42 -6.01 3.83 4.15
CA LEU A 42 -5.97 3.23 2.82
C LEU A 42 -6.75 1.91 2.78
N LEU A 43 -6.68 1.08 3.84
CA LEU A 43 -7.34 -0.25 3.85
C LEU A 43 -8.85 -0.18 3.53
N PRO A 44 -9.65 0.72 4.15
CA PRO A 44 -11.07 0.81 3.80
C PRO A 44 -11.30 1.18 2.33
N ARG A 45 -10.40 2.00 1.76
CA ARG A 45 -10.48 2.40 0.36
C ARG A 45 -10.10 1.28 -0.60
N LEU A 46 -9.22 0.37 -0.21
CA LEU A 46 -8.91 -0.84 -1.00
C LEU A 46 -10.15 -1.72 -1.12
N GLU A 47 -10.85 -1.95 0.00
CA GLU A 47 -12.13 -2.67 0.04
C GLU A 47 -13.19 -2.01 -0.84
N GLU A 48 -13.37 -0.68 -0.73
CA GLU A 48 -14.31 0.08 -1.55
C GLU A 48 -14.01 -0.03 -3.05
N LEU A 49 -12.73 -0.13 -3.42
CA LEU A 49 -12.27 -0.29 -4.79
C LEU A 49 -12.27 -1.76 -5.26
N GLY A 50 -12.65 -2.71 -4.41
CA GLY A 50 -12.71 -4.13 -4.74
C GLY A 50 -11.37 -4.86 -4.72
N TYR A 51 -10.32 -4.25 -4.16
CA TYR A 51 -9.04 -4.91 -3.96
C TYR A 51 -9.10 -5.85 -2.76
N THR A 52 -8.39 -6.97 -2.88
CA THR A 52 -8.03 -7.82 -1.73
C THR A 52 -6.65 -7.39 -1.23
N TYR A 53 -6.43 -7.45 0.09
CA TYR A 53 -5.17 -7.08 0.70
C TYR A 53 -4.84 -7.98 1.89
N GLU A 54 -3.55 -8.07 2.21
CA GLU A 54 -3.05 -8.67 3.44
C GLU A 54 -2.13 -7.66 4.13
N LEU A 55 -2.31 -7.42 5.42
CA LEU A 55 -1.42 -6.54 6.18
C LEU A 55 -0.65 -7.36 7.22
N LYS A 56 0.68 -7.24 7.21
CA LYS A 56 1.57 -7.89 8.17
C LYS A 56 2.51 -6.89 8.82
N GLU A 57 2.58 -6.92 10.14
CA GLU A 57 3.63 -6.23 10.88
C GLU A 57 4.94 -7.04 10.85
N THR A 58 6.04 -6.36 10.59
CA THR A 58 7.38 -6.94 10.43
C THR A 58 8.40 -6.11 11.21
N GLU A 59 9.63 -6.62 11.38
CA GLU A 59 10.72 -5.85 12.00
C GLU A 59 11.07 -4.56 11.24
N GLU A 60 10.74 -4.50 9.95
CA GLU A 60 11.02 -3.37 9.07
C GLU A 60 9.90 -2.33 9.00
N GLY A 61 8.73 -2.62 9.58
CA GLY A 61 7.51 -1.82 9.48
C GLY A 61 6.29 -2.65 9.09
N TYR A 62 5.36 -2.04 8.38
CA TYR A 62 4.11 -2.66 7.95
C TYR A 62 4.18 -3.02 6.47
N LEU A 63 4.05 -4.31 6.17
CA LEU A 63 3.98 -4.84 4.81
C LEU A 63 2.53 -5.05 4.43
N LEU A 64 2.07 -4.32 3.42
CA LEU A 64 0.76 -4.43 2.78
C LEU A 64 0.88 -5.11 1.42
#